data_AF-A0A957EZ68-F1
#
_entry.id   AF-A0A957EZ68-F1
#
_cell.length_a   1.000
_cell.length_b   1.000
_cell.length_c   1.000
_cell.angle_alpha   90.00
_cell.angle_beta   90.00
_cell.angle_gamma   90.00
#
_symmetry.space_group_name_H-M   'P 1'
#
loop_
_entity.id
_entity.type
_entity.pdbx_description
1 polymer ?
#
loop_
_entity_poly.entity_id
_entity_poly.type
_entity_poly.pdbx_seq_one_letter_code
_entity_poly.pdbx_strand_id
1 'polypeptide(L)'
;TTRDPQEVLGLVPPNKVPLTVEKVAINAVMAGCKPEYMPVVLTAVSAALRDEFCMHGILATTYFSSPVVIVNGPVARQIGMNSGVNVLGQGNRANATIGRALQLVIRNVGGGRPGEIDRAVLGTPGKYTFCFAENEADSPWEPLAVSRGVAPGQSAVTLFAGDGVHAVVDQLSRTPESLARSFAATLKTVAHEKLALASEVLLVVSPEHGRTFRQAGWSRQRLLDELHQLLLRPGRELVRGANGIAEGMPEQFMGETAVPKFPPNGIHIVHAGGPAGMFSAVIGGWVATGSKGTQTVTQVVA
;
A
#
# COMPACT_ATOMS: atom_id res chain seq x y z
N THR A 1 -0.61 -24.17 10.10
CA THR A 1 -0.25 -23.49 11.37
C THR A 1 -0.35 -24.49 12.49
N THR A 2 0.51 -24.40 13.51
CA THR A 2 0.44 -25.20 14.75
C THR A 2 -0.19 -24.43 15.91
N ARG A 3 -0.64 -23.20 15.68
CA ARG A 3 -1.32 -22.36 16.67
C ARG A 3 -2.65 -22.98 17.10
N ASP A 4 -3.03 -22.73 18.35
CA ASP A 4 -4.30 -23.19 18.92
C ASP A 4 -5.48 -22.61 18.12
N PRO A 5 -6.41 -23.44 17.60
CA PRO A 5 -7.59 -22.96 16.88
C PRO A 5 -8.44 -21.94 17.65
N GLN A 6 -8.46 -22.00 18.99
CA GLN A 6 -9.24 -21.10 19.85
C GLN A 6 -8.45 -19.85 20.28
N GLU A 7 -7.18 -19.73 19.89
CA GLU A 7 -6.39 -18.53 20.15
C GLU A 7 -7.04 -17.32 19.46
N VAL A 8 -7.32 -16.27 20.24
CA VAL A 8 -7.92 -15.02 19.76
C VAL A 8 -6.83 -14.04 19.32
N LEU A 9 -6.87 -13.63 18.06
CA LEU A 9 -5.94 -12.66 17.46
C LEU A 9 -6.31 -11.21 17.77
N GLY A 10 -7.58 -10.95 18.06
CA GLY A 10 -8.11 -9.63 18.37
C GLY A 10 -9.59 -9.50 18.05
N LEU A 11 -10.10 -8.28 18.09
CA LEU A 11 -11.50 -7.95 17.80
C LEU A 11 -11.60 -7.33 16.41
N VAL A 12 -12.38 -7.93 15.50
CA VAL A 12 -12.44 -7.46 14.10
C VAL A 12 -13.35 -6.26 14.01
N PRO A 13 -12.86 -5.08 13.63
CA PRO A 13 -13.73 -3.94 13.39
C PRO A 13 -14.62 -4.17 12.15
N PRO A 14 -15.79 -3.53 12.06
CA PRO A 14 -16.39 -2.69 13.10
C PRO A 14 -17.19 -3.42 14.18
N ASN A 15 -17.65 -4.66 13.94
CA ASN A 15 -18.50 -5.38 14.89
C ASN A 15 -17.78 -5.75 16.20
N LYS A 16 -16.45 -5.67 16.24
CA LYS A 16 -15.59 -6.04 17.39
C LYS A 16 -15.82 -7.47 17.86
N VAL A 17 -16.10 -8.37 16.92
CA VAL A 17 -16.25 -9.81 17.20
C VAL A 17 -14.87 -10.44 17.42
N PRO A 18 -14.69 -11.29 18.44
CA PRO A 18 -13.44 -12.04 18.63
C PRO A 18 -13.10 -12.90 17.42
N LEU A 19 -11.88 -12.76 16.92
CA LEU A 19 -11.34 -13.54 15.81
C LEU A 19 -10.37 -14.58 16.29
N THR A 20 -10.78 -15.84 16.22
CA THR A 20 -9.94 -16.99 16.51
C THR A 20 -9.13 -17.42 15.27
N VAL A 21 -8.04 -18.15 15.48
CA VAL A 21 -7.28 -18.78 14.40
C VAL A 21 -8.16 -19.67 13.51
N GLU A 22 -9.12 -20.40 14.11
CA GLU A 22 -10.12 -21.18 13.38
C GLU A 22 -10.97 -20.32 12.43
N LYS A 23 -11.48 -19.18 12.90
CA LYS A 23 -12.25 -18.25 12.04
C LYS A 23 -11.41 -17.72 10.88
N VAL A 24 -10.12 -17.46 11.10
CA VAL A 24 -9.21 -17.09 10.00
C VAL A 24 -9.06 -18.25 9.01
N ALA A 25 -8.88 -19.48 9.49
CA ALA A 25 -8.72 -20.66 8.65
C ALA A 25 -9.96 -20.92 7.78
N ILE A 26 -11.17 -20.79 8.35
CA ILE A 26 -12.43 -20.93 7.62
C ILE A 26 -12.49 -19.92 6.46
N ASN A 27 -12.16 -18.65 6.71
CA ASN A 27 -12.14 -17.62 5.67
C ASN A 27 -11.02 -17.84 4.64
N ALA A 28 -9.86 -18.36 5.04
CA ALA A 28 -8.79 -18.72 4.14
C ALA A 28 -9.17 -19.88 3.20
N VAL A 29 -9.86 -20.92 3.72
CA VAL A 29 -10.37 -22.02 2.88
C VAL A 29 -11.42 -21.51 1.90
N MET A 30 -12.39 -20.70 2.36
CA MET A 30 -13.35 -20.05 1.47
C MET A 30 -12.68 -19.15 0.42
N ALA A 31 -11.54 -18.52 0.78
CA ALA A 31 -10.75 -17.72 -0.13
C ALA A 31 -10.11 -18.55 -1.26
N GLY A 32 -9.89 -19.85 -1.02
CA GLY A 32 -9.14 -20.75 -1.88
C GLY A 32 -7.67 -20.91 -1.48
N CYS A 33 -7.27 -20.46 -0.27
CA CYS A 33 -5.90 -20.59 0.21
C CYS A 33 -5.47 -22.07 0.33
N LYS A 34 -4.17 -22.31 0.15
CA LYS A 34 -3.55 -23.56 0.60
C LYS A 34 -3.09 -23.42 2.06
N PRO A 35 -2.89 -24.54 2.80
CA PRO A 35 -2.44 -24.50 4.19
C PRO A 35 -1.13 -23.74 4.40
N GLU A 36 -0.21 -23.79 3.43
CA GLU A 36 1.10 -23.13 3.50
C GLU A 36 0.99 -21.60 3.49
N TYR A 37 -0.14 -21.04 3.06
CA TYR A 37 -0.37 -19.58 3.04
C TYR A 37 -0.80 -19.04 4.41
N MET A 38 -1.20 -19.94 5.32
CA MET A 38 -1.80 -19.57 6.60
C MET A 38 -0.93 -18.63 7.46
N PRO A 39 0.41 -18.78 7.54
CA PRO A 39 1.25 -17.83 8.28
C PRO A 39 1.10 -16.40 7.76
N VAL A 40 1.14 -16.21 6.43
CA VAL A 40 0.98 -14.88 5.80
C VAL A 40 -0.43 -14.33 6.02
N VAL A 41 -1.46 -15.18 5.91
CA VAL A 41 -2.86 -14.75 6.19
C VAL A 41 -3.02 -14.30 7.63
N LEU A 42 -2.49 -15.05 8.60
CA LEU A 42 -2.54 -14.69 10.02
C LEU A 42 -1.82 -13.36 10.26
N THR A 43 -0.63 -13.17 9.70
CA THR A 43 0.12 -11.91 9.84
C THR A 43 -0.62 -10.74 9.20
N ALA A 44 -1.20 -10.91 8.00
CA ALA A 44 -1.98 -9.88 7.33
C ALA A 44 -3.23 -9.49 8.15
N VAL A 45 -3.93 -10.47 8.71
CA VAL A 45 -5.07 -10.23 9.59
C VAL A 45 -4.62 -9.49 10.85
N SER A 46 -3.57 -9.96 11.53
CA SER A 46 -3.04 -9.28 12.73
C SER A 46 -2.61 -7.84 12.45
N ALA A 47 -2.01 -7.58 11.29
CA ALA A 47 -1.69 -6.22 10.85
C ALA A 47 -2.95 -5.37 10.65
N ALA A 48 -4.03 -5.94 10.10
CA ALA A 48 -5.29 -5.23 9.90
C ALA A 48 -6.03 -4.91 11.21
N LEU A 49 -5.75 -5.67 12.27
CA LEU A 49 -6.30 -5.45 13.62
C LEU A 49 -5.51 -4.42 14.44
N ARG A 50 -4.40 -3.89 13.92
CA ARG A 50 -3.67 -2.79 14.54
C ARG A 50 -4.49 -1.50 14.48
N ASP A 51 -4.62 -0.83 15.61
CA ASP A 51 -5.35 0.44 15.71
C ASP A 51 -4.76 1.49 14.75
N GLU A 52 -3.44 1.47 14.56
CA GLU A 52 -2.73 2.37 13.65
C GLU A 52 -3.13 2.16 12.18
N PHE A 53 -3.49 0.94 11.78
CA PHE A 53 -4.01 0.68 10.43
C PHE A 53 -5.45 1.15 10.25
N CYS A 54 -6.20 1.39 11.33
CA CYS A 54 -7.55 1.96 11.30
C CYS A 54 -8.52 1.27 10.31
N MET A 55 -8.57 -0.07 10.31
CA MET A 55 -9.44 -0.83 9.39
C MET A 55 -10.93 -0.43 9.48
N HIS A 56 -11.41 -0.01 10.66
CA HIS A 56 -12.74 0.58 10.82
C HIS A 56 -12.95 1.80 9.92
N GLY A 57 -11.99 2.73 9.91
CA GLY A 57 -12.05 3.95 9.09
C GLY A 57 -12.04 3.65 7.60
N ILE A 58 -11.21 2.70 7.16
CA ILE A 58 -11.15 2.25 5.75
C ILE A 58 -12.51 1.71 5.26
N LEU A 59 -13.30 1.08 6.14
CA LEU A 59 -14.63 0.57 5.77
C LEU A 59 -15.71 1.64 5.84
N ALA A 60 -15.70 2.44 6.91
CA ALA A 60 -16.74 3.43 7.17
C ALA A 60 -16.60 4.70 6.30
N THR A 61 -15.47 4.88 5.62
CA THR A 61 -15.24 6.00 4.71
C THR A 61 -16.04 5.87 3.41
N THR A 62 -16.40 7.02 2.85
CA THR A 62 -16.95 7.14 1.50
C THR A 62 -15.88 7.09 0.41
N TYR A 63 -14.60 7.19 0.78
CA TYR A 63 -13.47 7.03 -0.13
C TYR A 63 -13.28 5.56 -0.54
N PHE A 64 -12.67 5.31 -1.70
CA PHE A 64 -12.62 3.99 -2.32
C PHE A 64 -11.32 3.22 -2.03
N SER A 65 -10.86 3.22 -0.78
CA SER A 65 -9.65 2.47 -0.37
C SER A 65 -9.93 1.01 0.01
N SER A 66 -8.88 0.20 -0.01
CA SER A 66 -8.84 -1.19 0.43
C SER A 66 -7.46 -1.54 1.02
N PRO A 67 -7.36 -2.57 1.88
CA PRO A 67 -6.06 -3.08 2.30
C PRO A 67 -5.27 -3.64 1.12
N VAL A 68 -4.08 -3.10 0.90
CA VAL A 68 -3.05 -3.62 0.00
C VAL A 68 -2.06 -4.41 0.84
N VAL A 69 -1.88 -5.68 0.51
CA VAL A 69 -0.98 -6.61 1.22
C VAL A 69 0.30 -6.74 0.41
N ILE A 70 1.42 -6.28 0.98
CA ILE A 70 2.76 -6.46 0.40
C ILE A 70 3.51 -7.50 1.23
N VAL A 71 4.03 -8.54 0.59
CA VAL A 71 4.75 -9.63 1.25
C VAL A 71 6.24 -9.58 0.90
N ASN A 72 7.07 -9.65 1.93
CA ASN A 72 8.52 -9.62 1.86
C ASN A 72 9.15 -10.91 2.41
N GLY A 73 10.38 -11.17 1.98
CA GLY A 73 11.27 -12.18 2.52
C GLY A 73 11.04 -13.60 2.00
N PRO A 74 11.73 -14.58 2.59
CA PRO A 74 11.75 -15.97 2.12
C PRO A 74 10.38 -16.63 1.96
N VAL A 75 9.38 -16.26 2.79
CA VAL A 75 8.03 -16.85 2.74
C VAL A 75 7.37 -16.67 1.38
N ALA A 76 7.58 -15.52 0.73
CA ALA A 76 7.00 -15.23 -0.58
C ALA A 76 7.48 -16.26 -1.63
N ARG A 77 8.76 -16.62 -1.61
CA ARG A 77 9.32 -17.65 -2.50
C ARG A 77 8.87 -19.05 -2.11
N GLN A 78 8.86 -19.37 -0.82
CA GLN A 78 8.47 -20.68 -0.30
C GLN A 78 7.04 -21.06 -0.69
N ILE A 79 6.10 -20.11 -0.63
CA ILE A 79 4.71 -20.35 -0.99
C ILE A 79 4.41 -20.06 -2.47
N GLY A 80 5.44 -19.69 -3.24
CA GLY A 80 5.37 -19.42 -4.67
C GLY A 80 4.54 -18.20 -5.04
N MET A 81 4.60 -17.10 -4.28
CA MET A 81 3.95 -15.84 -4.66
C MET A 81 4.60 -15.24 -5.92
N ASN A 82 3.77 -14.60 -6.75
CA ASN A 82 4.24 -13.81 -7.89
C ASN A 82 4.68 -12.41 -7.42
N SER A 83 5.88 -12.01 -7.83
CA SER A 83 6.40 -10.63 -7.75
C SER A 83 6.76 -10.06 -9.14
N GLY A 84 6.55 -10.84 -10.21
CA GLY A 84 7.04 -10.57 -11.56
C GLY A 84 5.98 -10.02 -12.51
N VAL A 85 5.90 -10.59 -13.72
CA VAL A 85 4.95 -10.16 -14.76
C VAL A 85 3.53 -10.12 -14.20
N ASN A 86 2.82 -9.03 -14.49
CA ASN A 86 1.42 -8.83 -14.11
C ASN A 86 1.15 -8.95 -12.59
N VAL A 87 2.11 -8.52 -11.76
CA VAL A 87 2.07 -8.60 -10.29
C VAL A 87 0.86 -7.91 -9.65
N LEU A 88 0.39 -6.80 -10.22
CA LEU A 88 -0.79 -6.06 -9.73
C LEU A 88 -2.12 -6.53 -10.37
N GLY A 89 -2.08 -7.52 -11.27
CA GLY A 89 -3.25 -8.13 -11.90
C GLY A 89 -3.73 -9.38 -11.16
N GLN A 90 -4.08 -10.45 -11.89
CA GLN A 90 -4.52 -11.70 -11.25
C GLN A 90 -3.41 -12.43 -10.46
N GLY A 91 -2.14 -12.09 -10.72
CA GLY A 91 -0.99 -12.77 -10.11
C GLY A 91 -1.06 -14.29 -10.26
N ASN A 92 -0.96 -14.99 -9.12
CA ASN A 92 -1.22 -16.43 -9.04
C ASN A 92 -2.12 -16.75 -7.83
N ARG A 93 -2.34 -18.04 -7.55
CA ARG A 93 -3.22 -18.48 -6.45
C ARG A 93 -2.84 -17.82 -5.12
N ALA A 94 -1.57 -17.77 -4.74
CA ALA A 94 -1.16 -17.18 -3.46
C ALA A 94 -1.54 -15.70 -3.37
N ASN A 95 -1.18 -14.89 -4.39
CA ASN A 95 -1.57 -13.48 -4.50
C ASN A 95 -3.09 -13.31 -4.41
N ALA A 96 -3.84 -14.03 -5.24
CA ALA A 96 -5.28 -13.88 -5.35
C ALA A 96 -6.01 -14.26 -4.04
N THR A 97 -5.61 -15.36 -3.40
CA THR A 97 -6.34 -15.91 -2.26
C THR A 97 -5.94 -15.29 -0.92
N ILE A 98 -4.70 -14.85 -0.72
CA ILE A 98 -4.28 -14.20 0.54
C ILE A 98 -5.01 -12.87 0.73
N GLY A 99 -4.99 -12.00 -0.29
CA GLY A 99 -5.74 -10.73 -0.24
C GLY A 99 -7.24 -10.95 -0.06
N ARG A 100 -7.80 -11.94 -0.77
CA ARG A 100 -9.21 -12.31 -0.62
C ARG A 100 -9.55 -12.88 0.76
N ALA A 101 -8.65 -13.62 1.40
CA ALA A 101 -8.87 -14.15 2.75
C ALA A 101 -9.00 -13.02 3.76
N LEU A 102 -8.14 -12.00 3.68
CA LEU A 102 -8.25 -10.80 4.51
C LEU A 102 -9.62 -10.11 4.30
N GLN A 103 -10.03 -9.91 3.05
CA GLN A 103 -11.33 -9.31 2.73
C GLN A 103 -12.51 -10.14 3.27
N LEU A 104 -12.45 -11.47 3.19
CA LEU A 104 -13.49 -12.34 3.73
C LEU A 104 -13.54 -12.28 5.26
N VAL A 105 -12.41 -12.20 5.97
CA VAL A 105 -12.39 -12.01 7.42
C VAL A 105 -13.08 -10.68 7.78
N ILE A 106 -12.69 -9.59 7.13
CA ILE A 106 -13.28 -8.27 7.33
C ILE A 106 -14.80 -8.29 7.08
N ARG A 107 -15.23 -8.93 5.99
CA ARG A 107 -16.64 -9.02 5.61
C ARG A 107 -17.45 -9.90 6.56
N ASN A 108 -16.99 -11.13 6.79
CA ASN A 108 -17.77 -12.16 7.46
C ASN A 108 -17.73 -12.03 8.99
N VAL A 109 -16.60 -11.58 9.54
CA VAL A 109 -16.43 -11.40 11.00
C VAL A 109 -16.60 -9.94 11.40
N GLY A 110 -15.99 -9.02 10.65
CA GLY A 110 -16.07 -7.58 10.92
C GLY A 110 -17.40 -6.94 10.52
N GLY A 111 -18.13 -7.57 9.59
CA GLY A 111 -19.40 -7.07 9.07
C GLY A 111 -19.26 -6.07 7.92
N GLY A 112 -18.07 -5.90 7.33
CA GLY A 112 -17.78 -4.95 6.26
C GLY A 112 -18.47 -5.25 4.92
N ARG A 113 -19.80 -5.27 4.89
CA ARG A 113 -20.61 -5.51 3.67
C ARG A 113 -20.93 -4.18 2.95
N PRO A 114 -20.90 -4.16 1.60
CA PRO A 114 -21.31 -2.99 0.80
C PRO A 114 -22.72 -2.50 1.14
N GLY A 115 -22.90 -1.19 1.31
CA GLY A 115 -24.19 -0.56 1.62
C GLY A 115 -24.60 -0.66 3.10
N GLU A 116 -23.98 -1.55 3.86
CA GLU A 116 -24.12 -1.66 5.31
C GLU A 116 -22.99 -0.88 6.00
N ILE A 117 -21.90 -1.57 6.35
CA ILE A 117 -20.76 -0.97 7.04
C ILE A 117 -19.77 -0.37 6.05
N ASP A 118 -19.59 -0.99 4.89
CA ASP A 118 -18.76 -0.43 3.83
C ASP A 118 -19.54 0.69 3.13
N ARG A 119 -19.02 1.92 3.26
CA ARG A 119 -19.66 3.16 2.80
C ARG A 119 -19.03 3.77 1.56
N ALA A 120 -18.08 3.08 0.92
CA ALA A 120 -17.40 3.61 -0.26
C ALA A 120 -18.40 4.01 -1.37
N VAL A 121 -18.19 5.18 -1.97
CA VAL A 121 -19.09 5.70 -3.02
C VAL A 121 -18.97 4.91 -4.32
N LEU A 122 -17.75 4.54 -4.71
CA LEU A 122 -17.47 3.74 -5.92
C LEU A 122 -16.83 2.38 -5.60
N GLY A 123 -16.03 2.30 -4.54
CA GLY A 123 -15.16 1.15 -4.28
C GLY A 123 -13.95 1.06 -5.22
N THR A 124 -13.10 0.07 -5.00
CA THR A 124 -11.91 -0.24 -5.83
C THR A 124 -11.90 -1.75 -6.11
N PRO A 125 -11.40 -2.22 -7.27
CA PRO A 125 -11.16 -3.64 -7.51
C PRO A 125 -10.34 -4.32 -6.39
N GLY A 126 -9.48 -3.56 -5.69
CA GLY A 126 -8.71 -4.05 -4.54
C GLY A 126 -9.55 -4.53 -3.35
N LYS A 127 -10.83 -4.13 -3.25
CA LYS A 127 -11.79 -4.67 -2.27
C LYS A 127 -12.12 -6.15 -2.50
N TYR A 128 -11.85 -6.69 -3.69
CA TYR A 128 -11.93 -8.14 -3.94
C TYR A 128 -10.66 -8.86 -3.51
N THR A 129 -9.49 -8.37 -3.96
CA THR A 129 -8.16 -8.81 -3.53
C THR A 129 -7.13 -7.78 -3.97
N PHE A 130 -6.14 -7.49 -3.12
CA PHE A 130 -4.99 -6.68 -3.48
C PHE A 130 -3.77 -7.15 -2.68
N CYS A 131 -3.06 -8.15 -3.21
CA CYS A 131 -1.95 -8.78 -2.51
C CYS A 131 -0.83 -9.18 -3.47
N PHE A 132 0.40 -8.79 -3.17
CA PHE A 132 1.55 -9.13 -3.97
C PHE A 132 2.85 -9.23 -3.18
N ALA A 133 3.85 -9.87 -3.77
CA ALA A 133 5.19 -9.95 -3.21
C ALA A 133 6.12 -8.91 -3.84
N GLU A 134 7.04 -8.36 -3.07
CA GLU A 134 8.14 -7.56 -3.61
C GLU A 134 9.14 -8.45 -4.37
N ASN A 135 9.67 -7.95 -5.48
CA ASN A 135 10.80 -8.56 -6.18
C ASN A 135 12.12 -8.08 -5.57
N GLU A 136 12.57 -8.80 -4.54
CA GLU A 136 13.82 -8.50 -3.83
C GLU A 136 15.09 -8.90 -4.60
N ALA A 137 15.00 -9.92 -5.48
CA ALA A 137 16.18 -10.50 -6.14
C ALA A 137 16.80 -9.55 -7.17
N ASP A 138 15.97 -8.79 -7.88
CA ASP A 138 16.40 -7.77 -8.84
C ASP A 138 16.00 -6.36 -8.38
N SER A 139 15.93 -6.13 -7.06
CA SER A 139 15.67 -4.79 -6.53
C SER A 139 16.95 -3.93 -6.55
N PRO A 140 16.89 -2.64 -6.94
CA PRO A 140 17.99 -1.69 -6.75
C PRO A 140 18.24 -1.33 -5.27
N TRP A 141 17.32 -1.67 -4.39
CA TRP A 141 17.32 -1.26 -2.98
C TRP A 141 17.05 -2.44 -2.03
N GLU A 142 17.29 -2.22 -0.74
CA GLU A 142 16.83 -3.10 0.32
C GLU A 142 15.31 -3.30 0.27
N PRO A 143 14.76 -4.45 0.72
CA PRO A 143 13.31 -4.68 0.72
C PRO A 143 12.52 -3.61 1.50
N LEU A 144 11.26 -3.38 1.12
CA LEU A 144 10.32 -2.48 1.83
C LEU A 144 10.30 -2.78 3.33
N ALA A 145 10.17 -4.06 3.70
CA ALA A 145 10.19 -4.48 5.10
C ALA A 145 11.45 -4.03 5.85
N VAL A 146 12.64 -4.09 5.22
CA VAL A 146 13.90 -3.66 5.84
C VAL A 146 13.92 -2.17 6.08
N SER A 147 13.50 -1.35 5.10
CA SER A 147 13.38 0.11 5.32
C SER A 147 12.34 0.48 6.37
N ARG A 148 11.42 -0.44 6.68
CA ARG A 148 10.39 -0.29 7.72
C ARG A 148 10.79 -0.96 9.04
N GLY A 149 12.07 -1.29 9.21
CA GLY A 149 12.66 -1.71 10.48
C GLY A 149 12.66 -3.23 10.74
N VAL A 150 12.26 -4.06 9.77
CA VAL A 150 12.38 -5.52 9.88
C VAL A 150 13.82 -5.95 9.62
N ALA A 151 14.34 -6.93 10.37
CA ALA A 151 15.71 -7.38 10.17
C ALA A 151 15.88 -8.05 8.79
N PRO A 152 17.01 -7.84 8.09
CA PRO A 152 17.28 -8.48 6.81
C PRO A 152 17.12 -10.01 6.88
N GLY A 153 16.50 -10.59 5.84
CA GLY A 153 16.25 -12.03 5.73
C GLY A 153 15.00 -12.53 6.47
N GLN A 154 14.33 -11.70 7.28
CA GLN A 154 13.03 -12.04 7.85
C GLN A 154 11.90 -11.86 6.85
N SER A 155 10.86 -12.67 7.00
CA SER A 155 9.62 -12.51 6.23
C SER A 155 8.70 -11.52 6.92
N ALA A 156 7.99 -10.70 6.16
CA ALA A 156 7.08 -9.71 6.70
C ALA A 156 5.88 -9.46 5.79
N VAL A 157 4.81 -8.94 6.38
CA VAL A 157 3.66 -8.39 5.67
C VAL A 157 3.55 -6.91 6.00
N THR A 158 3.43 -6.09 4.96
CA THR A 158 3.07 -4.68 5.06
C THR A 158 1.64 -4.47 4.58
N LEU A 159 0.82 -3.79 5.37
CA LEU A 159 -0.50 -3.32 4.96
C LEU A 159 -0.48 -1.82 4.68
N PHE A 160 -0.98 -1.46 3.51
CA PHE A 160 -1.19 -0.09 3.06
C PHE A 160 -2.68 0.13 2.74
N ALA A 161 -3.26 1.24 3.15
CA ALA A 161 -4.66 1.55 2.85
C ALA A 161 -4.74 2.25 1.48
N GLY A 162 -4.76 1.47 0.41
CA GLY A 162 -4.61 1.96 -0.97
C GLY A 162 -5.90 2.00 -1.76
N ASP A 163 -6.00 2.94 -2.70
CA ASP A 163 -7.12 3.03 -3.65
C ASP A 163 -6.96 2.14 -4.89
N GLY A 164 -6.68 2.72 -6.05
CA GLY A 164 -6.52 2.03 -7.33
C GLY A 164 -5.11 2.17 -7.88
N VAL A 165 -4.81 1.40 -8.92
CA VAL A 165 -3.51 1.47 -9.60
C VAL A 165 -3.54 2.61 -10.62
N HIS A 166 -2.64 3.57 -10.48
CA HIS A 166 -2.41 4.63 -11.46
C HIS A 166 -1.07 4.41 -12.16
N ALA A 167 -1.07 4.37 -13.49
CA ALA A 167 0.14 4.08 -14.25
C ALA A 167 1.09 5.29 -14.29
N VAL A 168 2.38 5.01 -14.18
CA VAL A 168 3.47 5.95 -14.46
C VAL A 168 4.13 5.52 -15.75
N VAL A 169 3.90 6.28 -16.83
CA VAL A 169 4.43 5.99 -18.15
C VAL A 169 5.67 6.84 -18.41
N ASP A 170 6.84 6.19 -18.53
CA ASP A 170 8.05 6.87 -18.96
C ASP A 170 9.00 5.92 -19.69
N GLN A 171 8.90 5.89 -21.02
CA GLN A 171 9.75 5.01 -21.82
C GLN A 171 11.04 5.69 -22.29
N LEU A 172 11.26 6.96 -21.92
CA LEU A 172 12.27 7.81 -22.52
C LEU A 172 13.39 8.19 -21.54
N SER A 173 13.10 8.35 -20.25
CA SER A 173 14.13 8.68 -19.27
C SER A 173 15.23 7.63 -19.23
N ARG A 174 16.48 8.09 -19.25
CA ARG A 174 17.69 7.27 -19.11
C ARG A 174 18.58 7.71 -17.96
N THR A 175 18.24 8.82 -17.30
CA THR A 175 18.90 9.30 -16.08
C THR A 175 17.92 9.23 -14.91
N PRO A 176 18.40 8.94 -13.69
CA PRO A 176 17.55 8.87 -12.52
C PRO A 176 16.92 10.23 -12.17
N GLU A 177 17.58 11.36 -12.46
CA GLU A 177 17.03 12.71 -12.24
C GLU A 177 15.80 12.97 -13.13
N SER A 178 15.89 12.57 -14.41
CA SER A 178 14.77 12.70 -15.34
C SER A 178 13.60 11.81 -14.92
N LEU A 179 13.88 10.56 -14.53
CA LEU A 179 12.86 9.61 -14.10
C LEU A 179 12.22 10.02 -12.76
N ALA A 180 13.00 10.55 -11.81
CA ALA A 180 12.47 11.09 -10.55
C ALA A 180 11.51 12.27 -10.78
N ARG A 181 11.80 13.16 -11.74
CA ARG A 181 10.87 14.23 -12.16
C ARG A 181 9.57 13.68 -12.74
N SER A 182 9.65 12.62 -13.54
CA SER A 182 8.50 11.91 -14.11
C SER A 182 7.63 11.26 -13.02
N PHE A 183 8.26 10.60 -12.05
CA PHE A 183 7.58 10.05 -10.87
C PHE A 183 6.92 11.16 -10.05
N ALA A 184 7.62 12.26 -9.78
CA ALA A 184 7.09 13.40 -9.05
C ALA A 184 5.89 14.05 -9.77
N ALA A 185 5.91 14.14 -11.10
CA ALA A 185 4.80 14.66 -11.88
C ALA A 185 3.51 13.85 -11.68
N THR A 186 3.64 12.52 -11.60
CA THR A 186 2.50 11.62 -11.35
C THR A 186 2.05 11.69 -9.89
N LEU A 187 3.00 11.62 -8.95
CA LEU A 187 2.75 11.66 -7.51
C LEU A 187 2.02 12.93 -7.04
N LYS A 188 2.23 14.07 -7.70
CA LYS A 188 1.49 15.32 -7.41
C LYS A 188 -0.02 15.13 -7.50
N THR A 189 -0.49 14.25 -8.39
CA THR A 189 -1.92 14.08 -8.68
C THR A 189 -2.65 13.17 -7.70
N VAL A 190 -1.94 12.45 -6.82
CA VAL A 190 -2.54 11.53 -5.85
C VAL A 190 -3.66 12.22 -5.07
N ALA A 191 -4.86 11.64 -5.14
CA ALA A 191 -6.16 12.19 -4.75
C ALA A 191 -6.54 13.50 -5.45
N HIS A 192 -5.72 14.54 -5.28
CA HIS A 192 -5.89 15.86 -5.89
C HIS A 192 -4.59 16.67 -5.71
N GLU A 193 -4.19 17.48 -6.70
CA GLU A 193 -2.92 18.23 -6.61
C GLU A 193 -2.86 19.20 -5.41
N LYS A 194 -4.01 19.78 -5.06
CA LYS A 194 -4.17 20.74 -3.97
C LYS A 194 -4.35 20.10 -2.58
N LEU A 195 -4.45 18.78 -2.50
CA LEU A 195 -4.57 18.05 -1.22
C LEU A 195 -3.19 17.54 -0.79
N ALA A 196 -2.43 18.42 -0.16
CA ALA A 196 -1.14 18.11 0.44
C ALA A 196 -1.31 17.48 1.82
N LEU A 197 -0.35 16.65 2.25
CA LEU A 197 -0.31 15.98 3.55
C LEU A 197 -1.51 15.06 3.83
N ALA A 198 -2.35 14.79 2.83
CA ALA A 198 -3.66 14.23 3.03
C ALA A 198 -3.69 12.69 3.09
N SER A 199 -2.64 12.04 2.59
CA SER A 199 -2.50 10.59 2.57
C SER A 199 -1.02 10.18 2.47
N GLU A 200 -0.72 8.92 2.76
CA GLU A 200 0.50 8.26 2.29
C GLU A 200 0.36 7.85 0.80
N VAL A 201 1.42 7.32 0.20
CA VAL A 201 1.44 6.80 -1.18
C VAL A 201 2.36 5.58 -1.28
N LEU A 202 2.01 4.64 -2.15
CA LEU A 202 2.87 3.53 -2.54
C LEU A 202 3.30 3.69 -4.01
N LEU A 203 4.60 3.84 -4.23
CA LEU A 203 5.25 3.86 -5.54
C LEU A 203 5.79 2.46 -5.84
N VAL A 204 5.17 1.77 -6.80
CA VAL A 204 5.61 0.47 -7.31
C VAL A 204 6.54 0.72 -8.49
N VAL A 205 7.83 0.42 -8.32
CA VAL A 205 8.87 0.62 -9.33
C VAL A 205 9.09 -0.68 -10.08
N SER A 206 8.91 -0.64 -11.40
CA SER A 206 9.18 -1.80 -12.27
C SER A 206 10.68 -2.02 -12.49
N PRO A 207 11.09 -3.25 -12.88
CA PRO A 207 12.49 -3.58 -13.14
C PRO A 207 13.23 -2.64 -14.09
N GLU A 208 12.61 -2.21 -15.20
CA GLU A 208 13.29 -1.32 -16.14
C GLU A 208 13.55 0.07 -15.54
N HIS A 209 12.58 0.64 -14.82
CA HIS A 209 12.79 1.89 -14.08
C HIS A 209 13.79 1.73 -12.93
N GLY A 210 13.70 0.62 -12.18
CA GLY A 210 14.63 0.27 -11.12
C GLY A 210 16.07 0.17 -11.61
N ARG A 211 16.28 -0.35 -12.82
CA ARG A 211 17.59 -0.44 -13.46
C ARG A 211 18.23 0.92 -13.67
N THR A 212 17.46 1.95 -14.07
CA THR A 212 17.98 3.32 -14.21
C THR A 212 18.59 3.83 -12.90
N PHE A 213 17.93 3.58 -11.76
CA PHE A 213 18.46 3.94 -10.45
C PHE A 213 19.65 3.07 -10.03
N ARG A 214 19.59 1.75 -10.29
CA ARG A 214 20.70 0.83 -10.01
C ARG A 214 21.99 1.25 -10.71
N GLN A 215 21.91 1.52 -12.02
CA GLN A 215 23.07 1.88 -12.85
C GLN A 215 23.73 3.19 -12.41
N ALA A 216 22.93 4.12 -11.88
CA ALA A 216 23.42 5.37 -11.33
C ALA A 216 23.81 5.29 -9.84
N GLY A 217 23.68 4.12 -9.20
CA GLY A 217 23.98 3.93 -7.78
C GLY A 217 23.07 4.71 -6.83
N TRP A 218 21.83 5.01 -7.22
CA TRP A 218 20.89 5.71 -6.34
C TRP A 218 20.34 4.77 -5.26
N SER A 219 20.61 5.10 -4.00
CA SER A 219 19.94 4.45 -2.87
C SER A 219 18.45 4.82 -2.82
N ARG A 220 17.66 4.03 -2.06
CA ARG A 220 16.24 4.35 -1.79
C ARG A 220 16.12 5.73 -1.16
N GLN A 221 16.96 6.03 -0.18
CA GLN A 221 16.96 7.32 0.50
C GLN A 221 17.23 8.47 -0.46
N ARG A 222 18.20 8.33 -1.38
CA ARG A 222 18.47 9.37 -2.38
C ARG A 222 17.28 9.65 -3.27
N LEU A 223 16.56 8.61 -3.72
CA LEU A 223 15.33 8.79 -4.50
C LEU A 223 14.24 9.49 -3.67
N LEU A 224 14.05 9.09 -2.42
CA LEU A 224 13.09 9.73 -1.52
C LEU A 224 13.41 11.22 -1.31
N ASP A 225 14.67 11.56 -1.06
CA ASP A 225 15.12 12.94 -0.87
C ASP A 225 14.85 13.79 -2.11
N GLU A 226 15.16 13.27 -3.31
CA GLU A 226 14.88 13.94 -4.57
C GLU A 226 13.37 14.13 -4.78
N LEU A 227 12.55 13.09 -4.53
CA LEU A 227 11.10 13.18 -4.64
C LEU A 227 10.53 14.22 -3.66
N HIS A 228 11.00 14.25 -2.41
CA HIS A 228 10.56 15.23 -1.43
C HIS A 228 10.81 16.67 -1.91
N GLN A 229 11.99 16.94 -2.50
CA GLN A 229 12.30 18.26 -3.07
C GLN A 229 11.39 18.60 -4.27
N LEU A 230 11.21 17.65 -5.20
CA LEU A 230 10.41 17.85 -6.42
C LEU A 230 8.90 17.99 -6.16
N LEU A 231 8.45 17.57 -4.98
CA LEU A 231 7.05 17.58 -4.53
C LEU A 231 6.69 18.77 -3.64
N LEU A 232 7.63 19.70 -3.37
CA LEU A 232 7.31 20.96 -2.71
C LEU A 232 6.50 21.86 -3.64
N ARG A 233 5.42 22.45 -3.10
CA ARG A 233 4.56 23.41 -3.81
C ARG A 233 4.28 24.62 -2.91
N PRO A 234 4.19 25.84 -3.46
CA PRO A 234 3.88 27.00 -2.65
C PRO A 234 2.40 26.97 -2.24
N GLY A 235 2.12 27.28 -0.98
CA GLY A 235 0.78 27.16 -0.40
C GLY A 235 -0.26 28.03 -1.09
N ARG A 236 0.11 29.20 -1.62
CA ARG A 236 -0.74 30.07 -2.47
C ARG A 236 -1.38 29.35 -3.67
N GLU A 237 -0.77 28.28 -4.18
CA GLU A 237 -1.33 27.46 -5.27
C GLU A 237 -2.25 26.33 -4.78
N LEU A 238 -2.10 25.94 -3.51
CA LEU A 238 -2.78 24.78 -2.92
C LEU A 238 -4.02 25.18 -2.13
N VAL A 239 -4.13 26.41 -1.64
CA VAL A 239 -5.27 26.82 -0.81
C VAL A 239 -6.60 26.78 -1.57
N ARG A 240 -7.70 26.55 -0.84
CA ARG A 240 -9.07 26.61 -1.39
C ARG A 240 -9.31 27.88 -2.19
N GLY A 241 -9.99 27.76 -3.33
CA GLY A 241 -10.27 28.86 -4.26
C GLY A 241 -9.12 29.23 -5.20
N ALA A 242 -7.85 28.89 -4.87
CA ALA A 242 -6.73 29.12 -5.79
C ALA A 242 -6.95 28.41 -7.13
N ASN A 243 -6.57 29.09 -8.22
CA ASN A 243 -6.75 28.63 -9.61
C ASN A 243 -8.22 28.32 -9.98
N GLY A 244 -9.20 28.92 -9.29
CA GLY A 244 -10.62 28.69 -9.54
C GLY A 244 -11.13 27.34 -9.04
N ILE A 245 -10.34 26.59 -8.26
CA ILE A 245 -10.71 25.29 -7.72
C ILE A 245 -11.12 25.47 -6.26
N ALA A 246 -12.39 25.18 -5.94
CA ALA A 246 -12.93 25.31 -4.58
C ALA A 246 -12.16 24.45 -3.55
N GLU A 247 -11.78 23.23 -3.93
CA GLU A 247 -11.00 22.32 -3.07
C GLU A 247 -9.55 22.76 -2.91
N GLY A 248 -8.94 22.41 -1.77
CA GLY A 248 -7.54 22.65 -1.47
C GLY A 248 -7.24 22.72 0.02
N MET A 249 -5.99 23.08 0.33
CA MET A 249 -5.53 23.29 1.71
C MET A 249 -6.29 24.45 2.39
N PRO A 250 -6.42 24.44 3.73
CA PRO A 250 -6.94 25.58 4.47
C PRO A 250 -6.14 26.86 4.21
N GLU A 251 -6.79 28.03 4.29
CA GLU A 251 -6.20 29.34 3.98
C GLU A 251 -4.93 29.66 4.79
N GLN A 252 -4.77 29.08 5.98
CA GLN A 252 -3.57 29.24 6.81
C GLN A 252 -2.27 28.83 6.10
N PHE A 253 -2.34 27.97 5.08
CA PHE A 253 -1.18 27.57 4.28
C PHE A 253 -0.79 28.61 3.22
N MET A 254 -1.57 29.68 3.00
CA MET A 254 -1.34 30.64 1.90
C MET A 254 0.06 31.28 1.93
N GLY A 255 0.58 31.56 3.13
CA GLY A 255 1.90 32.16 3.32
C GLY A 255 3.07 31.17 3.22
N GLU A 256 2.80 29.86 3.20
CA GLU A 256 3.85 28.84 3.15
C GLU A 256 4.52 28.80 1.78
N THR A 257 5.84 28.98 1.74
CA THR A 257 6.59 28.99 0.49
C THR A 257 6.84 27.59 -0.07
N ALA A 258 6.79 26.56 0.79
CA ALA A 258 7.05 25.18 0.43
C ALA A 258 6.23 24.22 1.30
N VAL A 259 5.15 23.68 0.74
CA VAL A 259 4.29 22.66 1.36
C VAL A 259 4.60 21.30 0.72
N PRO A 260 4.96 20.28 1.50
CA PRO A 260 5.21 18.93 0.97
C PRO A 260 3.90 18.23 0.58
N LYS A 261 3.93 17.46 -0.51
CA LYS A 261 2.76 16.71 -0.98
C LYS A 261 2.30 15.61 -0.02
N PHE A 262 3.23 14.90 0.63
CA PHE A 262 2.95 13.76 1.51
C PHE A 262 3.49 14.04 2.92
N PRO A 263 2.93 13.42 3.98
CA PRO A 263 3.49 13.51 5.32
C PRO A 263 4.91 12.94 5.38
N PRO A 264 5.69 13.27 6.43
CA PRO A 264 6.99 12.63 6.67
C PRO A 264 6.85 11.11 6.65
N ASN A 265 7.77 10.43 5.95
CA ASN A 265 7.74 8.98 5.71
C ASN A 265 6.49 8.47 4.96
N GLY A 266 5.75 9.35 4.30
CA GLY A 266 4.51 9.01 3.59
C GLY A 266 4.70 8.44 2.19
N ILE A 267 5.92 8.32 1.67
CA ILE A 267 6.23 7.70 0.38
C ILE A 267 6.84 6.33 0.61
N HIS A 268 6.10 5.28 0.29
CA HIS A 268 6.57 3.89 0.35
C HIS A 268 7.02 3.46 -1.05
N ILE A 269 8.22 2.89 -1.18
CA ILE A 269 8.76 2.42 -2.46
C ILE A 269 8.87 0.90 -2.41
N VAL A 270 8.27 0.23 -3.39
CA VAL A 270 8.33 -1.23 -3.55
C VAL A 270 8.77 -1.59 -4.96
N HIS A 271 9.67 -2.56 -5.10
CA HIS A 271 10.14 -3.01 -6.40
C HIS A 271 9.37 -4.27 -6.86
N ALA A 272 8.62 -4.20 -7.96
CA ALA A 272 7.87 -5.36 -8.45
C ALA A 272 7.50 -5.20 -9.94
N GLY A 273 7.29 -6.31 -10.63
CA GLY A 273 6.85 -6.30 -12.03
C GLY A 273 7.66 -7.20 -12.95
N GLY A 274 7.23 -7.25 -14.21
CA GLY A 274 7.92 -8.00 -15.26
C GLY A 274 9.21 -7.31 -15.73
N PRO A 275 10.15 -8.04 -16.34
CA PRO A 275 11.46 -7.51 -16.74
C PRO A 275 11.43 -6.63 -18.00
N ALA A 276 10.25 -6.29 -18.51
CA ALA A 276 10.10 -5.54 -19.76
C ALA A 276 8.97 -4.51 -19.64
N GLY A 277 9.14 -3.39 -20.35
CA GLY A 277 8.24 -2.24 -20.34
C GLY A 277 8.61 -1.23 -19.24
N MET A 278 8.77 0.03 -19.62
CA MET A 278 9.07 1.11 -18.69
C MET A 278 7.78 1.75 -18.16
N PHE A 279 7.11 0.99 -17.29
CA PHE A 279 5.85 1.39 -16.66
C PHE A 279 5.94 1.10 -15.16
N SER A 280 5.86 2.13 -14.33
CA SER A 280 5.71 2.00 -12.88
C SER A 280 4.25 2.25 -12.50
N ALA A 281 3.92 2.13 -11.22
CA ALA A 281 2.60 2.47 -10.74
C ALA A 281 2.64 3.26 -9.44
N VAL A 282 1.60 4.06 -9.22
CA VAL A 282 1.29 4.76 -7.98
C VAL A 282 -0.03 4.21 -7.46
N ILE A 283 -0.10 3.95 -6.15
CA ILE A 283 -1.33 3.62 -5.44
C ILE A 283 -1.51 4.68 -4.36
N GLY A 284 -2.61 5.44 -4.44
CA GLY A 284 -2.92 6.52 -3.51
C GLY A 284 -3.40 5.98 -2.17
N GLY A 285 -2.98 6.61 -1.08
CA GLY A 285 -3.45 6.26 0.26
C GLY A 285 -4.85 6.80 0.54
N TRP A 286 -5.49 6.26 1.58
CA TRP A 286 -6.73 6.80 2.10
C TRP A 286 -6.56 8.26 2.58
N VAL A 287 -7.43 9.15 2.10
CA VAL A 287 -7.37 10.59 2.33
C VAL A 287 -8.01 10.93 3.68
N ALA A 288 -7.31 10.64 4.77
CA ALA A 288 -7.69 11.01 6.13
C ALA A 288 -6.45 11.34 6.96
N THR A 289 -6.44 12.53 7.57
CA THR A 289 -5.28 13.05 8.34
C THR A 289 -5.49 12.99 9.84
N GLY A 290 -4.38 13.11 10.59
CA GLY A 290 -4.36 13.16 12.05
C GLY A 290 -4.47 11.80 12.71
N SER A 291 -4.80 11.78 14.01
CA SER A 291 -4.96 10.55 14.82
C SER A 291 -6.10 9.63 14.36
N LYS A 292 -6.83 10.01 13.29
CA LYS A 292 -7.93 9.25 12.69
C LYS A 292 -7.59 8.68 11.30
N GLY A 293 -6.40 8.97 10.75
CA GLY A 293 -5.93 8.43 9.48
C GLY A 293 -5.31 7.03 9.62
N THR A 294 -5.12 6.34 8.49
CA THR A 294 -4.38 5.08 8.46
C THR A 294 -2.87 5.34 8.48
N GLN A 295 -2.13 4.53 9.21
CA GLN A 295 -0.69 4.37 9.03
C GLN A 295 -0.41 3.02 8.40
N THR A 296 0.52 2.99 7.45
CA THR A 296 1.05 1.73 6.94
C THR A 296 1.62 0.90 8.10
N VAL A 297 1.29 -0.38 8.18
CA VAL A 297 1.71 -1.30 9.26
C VAL A 297 2.56 -2.41 8.68
N THR A 298 3.71 -2.71 9.28
CA THR A 298 4.53 -3.89 8.94
C THR A 298 4.58 -4.83 10.13
N GLN A 299 4.36 -6.13 9.88
CA GLN A 299 4.44 -7.19 10.88
C GLN A 299 5.34 -8.31 10.36
N VAL A 300 6.19 -8.86 11.23
CA VAL A 300 7.01 -10.04 10.91
C VAL A 300 6.10 -11.27 10.80
N VAL A 301 6.37 -12.14 9.82
CA VAL A 301 5.69 -13.42 9.70
C VAL A 301 6.30 -14.38 10.71
N ALA A 302 5.45 -14.90 11.61
CA ALA A 302 5.81 -15.88 12.63
C ALA A 302 5.65 -17.32 12.11
#